data_AF-A0A7V1PXN5-F1
#
_entry.id   AF-A0A7V1PXN5-F1
#
_cell.length_a   1.000
_cell.length_b   1.000
_cell.length_c   1.000
_cell.angle_alpha   90.00
_cell.angle_beta   90.00
_cell.angle_gamma   90.00
#
_symmetry.space_group_name_H-M   'P 1'
#
loop_
_entity.id
_entity.type
_entity.pdbx_description
1 polymer ?
#
loop_
_entity_poly.entity_id
_entity_poly.type
_entity_poly.pdbx_seq_one_letter_code
_entity_poly.pdbx_strand_id
1 'polypeptide(L)'
;MLNYVWIGLLFLGIGAAVTTDLMDINENTYHNNEPITISVQENQNLIKANPETVKANLTINKNLFNKTYNDSITSDITFSSVLTFEKNSNEAKVVLLVNKNMPKVLQSIAKASGKDNDINATLYFKNDKVKIIFEKVSFLKLKNVTNAALQYAGIAVNIALGLIGIMALWIGIMKVA
;
A
#
# COMPACT_ATOMS: atom_id res chain seq x y z
N MET A 1 2.58 10.12 36.84
CA MET A 1 3.79 10.55 36.11
C MET A 1 4.06 9.79 34.80
N LEU A 2 3.26 8.78 34.43
CA LEU A 2 3.50 7.98 33.22
C LEU A 2 2.94 8.60 31.91
N ASN A 3 1.90 9.45 32.00
CA ASN A 3 1.16 9.96 30.84
C ASN A 3 2.00 10.87 29.90
N TYR A 4 2.79 11.79 30.46
CA TYR A 4 3.57 12.74 29.66
C TYR A 4 4.72 12.08 28.88
N VAL A 5 5.33 11.04 29.45
CA VAL A 5 6.38 10.27 28.77
C VAL A 5 5.80 9.51 27.57
N TRP A 6 4.63 8.87 27.73
CA TRP A 6 3.95 8.19 26.63
C TRP A 6 3.49 9.14 25.53
N ILE A 7 2.94 10.31 25.90
CA ILE A 7 2.59 11.35 24.94
C ILE A 7 3.84 11.85 24.20
N GLY A 8 4.95 12.08 24.91
CA GLY A 8 6.23 12.46 24.30
C GLY A 8 6.75 11.44 23.30
N LEU A 9 6.70 10.14 23.64
CA LEU A 9 7.09 9.06 22.74
C LEU A 9 6.19 8.96 21.50
N LEU A 10 4.89 9.19 21.66
CA LEU A 10 3.94 9.23 20.54
C LEU A 10 4.27 10.39 19.59
N PHE A 11 4.51 11.59 20.12
CA PHE A 11 4.91 12.75 19.30
C PHE A 11 6.25 12.53 18.60
N LEU A 12 7.24 11.91 19.27
CA LEU A 12 8.50 11.55 18.64
C LEU A 12 8.32 10.55 17.49
N GLY A 13 7.48 9.53 17.68
CA GLY A 13 7.16 8.55 16.64
C GLY A 13 6.47 9.19 15.43
N ILE A 14 5.50 10.08 15.66
CA ILE A 14 4.81 10.83 14.61
C ILE A 14 5.79 11.77 13.90
N GLY A 15 6.61 12.52 14.65
CA GLY A 15 7.62 13.42 14.10
C GLY A 15 8.62 12.70 13.21
N ALA A 16 9.17 11.57 13.68
CA ALA A 16 10.05 10.73 12.89
C ALA A 16 9.36 10.25 11.60
N ALA A 17 8.14 9.76 11.69
CA ALA A 17 7.37 9.30 10.53
C ALA A 17 7.14 10.41 9.49
N VAL A 18 6.75 11.61 9.94
CA VAL A 18 6.59 12.77 9.05
C VAL A 18 7.91 13.13 8.37
N THR A 19 9.02 13.19 9.12
CA THR A 19 10.32 13.52 8.52
C THR A 19 10.74 12.49 7.48
N THR A 20 10.54 11.20 7.75
CA THR A 20 10.85 10.13 6.79
C THR A 20 9.95 10.20 5.56
N ASP A 21 8.64 10.46 5.72
CA ASP A 21 7.73 10.57 4.58
C ASP A 21 8.07 11.79 3.70
N LEU A 22 8.51 12.90 4.29
CA LEU A 22 8.97 14.08 3.55
C LEU A 22 10.28 13.80 2.79
N MET A 23 11.21 13.07 3.41
CA MET A 23 12.44 12.61 2.73
C MET A 23 12.10 11.67 1.56
N ASP A 24 11.23 10.67 1.77
CA ASP A 24 10.79 9.73 0.73
C ASP A 24 10.16 10.46 -0.48
N ILE A 25 9.36 11.51 -0.22
CA ILE A 25 8.76 12.35 -1.27
C ILE A 25 9.83 13.17 -2.01
N ASN A 26 10.78 13.78 -1.28
CA ASN A 26 11.83 14.60 -1.87
C ASN A 26 12.83 13.77 -2.70
N GLU A 27 13.18 12.58 -2.24
CA GLU A 27 14.03 11.62 -2.96
C GLU A 27 13.28 10.85 -4.05
N ASN A 28 11.97 11.07 -4.19
CA ASN A 28 11.09 10.38 -5.13
C ASN A 28 11.24 8.85 -5.09
N THR A 29 11.38 8.29 -3.88
CA THR A 29 11.69 6.88 -3.63
C THR A 29 10.69 5.93 -4.31
N TYR A 30 9.45 6.37 -4.50
CA TYR A 30 8.36 5.58 -5.09
C TYR A 30 8.06 5.95 -6.55
N HIS A 31 8.84 6.84 -7.19
CA HIS A 31 8.61 7.29 -8.56
C HIS A 31 7.16 7.75 -8.83
N ASN A 32 6.66 8.59 -7.93
CA ASN A 32 5.26 9.02 -7.92
C ASN A 32 4.92 9.79 -9.22
N ASN A 33 3.81 9.42 -9.86
CA ASN A 33 3.34 10.01 -11.11
C ASN A 33 4.32 9.90 -12.30
N GLU A 34 5.34 9.05 -12.21
CA GLU A 34 6.26 8.83 -13.33
C GLU A 34 5.79 7.68 -14.23
N PRO A 35 5.71 7.91 -15.56
CA PRO A 35 5.28 6.86 -16.48
C PRO A 35 6.40 5.83 -16.70
N ILE A 36 6.17 4.60 -16.23
CA ILE A 36 7.05 3.46 -16.44
C ILE A 36 6.55 2.68 -17.67
N THR A 37 7.44 2.33 -18.59
CA THR A 37 7.06 1.56 -19.79
C THR A 37 7.06 0.08 -19.47
N ILE A 38 5.93 -0.60 -19.64
CA ILE A 38 5.81 -2.03 -19.29
C ILE A 38 5.40 -2.86 -20.49
N SER A 39 5.76 -4.15 -20.46
CA SER A 39 5.35 -5.12 -21.47
C SER A 39 4.13 -5.90 -20.97
N VAL A 40 3.05 -5.86 -21.73
CA VAL A 40 1.84 -6.65 -21.46
C VAL A 40 1.98 -7.98 -22.18
N GLN A 41 1.97 -9.09 -21.45
CA GLN A 41 2.26 -10.41 -22.00
C GLN A 41 1.00 -11.09 -22.60
N GLU A 42 -0.17 -10.46 -22.47
CA GLU A 42 -1.44 -11.04 -22.89
C GLU A 42 -1.91 -10.55 -24.27
N ASN A 43 -2.79 -11.32 -24.90
CA ASN A 43 -3.21 -11.16 -26.28
C ASN A 43 -3.65 -9.72 -26.58
N GLN A 44 -2.82 -9.00 -27.34
CA GLN A 44 -3.05 -7.59 -27.74
C GLN A 44 -4.43 -7.37 -28.39
N ASN A 45 -5.05 -8.43 -28.93
CA ASN A 45 -6.39 -8.39 -29.52
C ASN A 45 -7.51 -8.28 -28.49
N LEU A 46 -7.35 -8.79 -27.25
CA LEU A 46 -8.34 -8.66 -26.17
C LEU A 46 -8.31 -7.27 -25.53
N ILE A 47 -7.14 -6.65 -25.49
CA ILE A 47 -6.94 -5.27 -24.99
C ILE A 47 -7.52 -4.26 -25.99
N LYS A 48 -7.37 -4.50 -27.30
CA LYS A 48 -7.99 -3.70 -28.37
C LYS A 48 -9.53 -3.82 -28.40
N ALA A 49 -10.09 -4.90 -27.85
CA ALA A 49 -11.54 -5.14 -27.82
C ALA A 49 -12.28 -4.33 -26.74
N ASN A 50 -11.55 -3.58 -25.90
CA ASN A 50 -12.08 -2.75 -24.80
C ASN A 50 -13.19 -3.40 -23.94
N PRO A 51 -13.00 -4.61 -23.39
CA PRO A 51 -14.01 -5.23 -22.52
C PRO A 51 -14.11 -4.46 -21.19
N GLU A 52 -15.25 -4.54 -20.48
CA GLU A 52 -15.40 -3.84 -19.20
C GLU A 52 -14.37 -4.30 -18.15
N THR A 53 -13.97 -5.58 -18.15
CA THR A 53 -12.88 -6.10 -17.30
C THR A 53 -12.07 -7.19 -18.01
N VAL A 54 -10.74 -7.17 -17.82
CA VAL A 54 -9.80 -8.18 -18.36
C VAL A 54 -8.78 -8.54 -17.29
N LYS A 55 -8.54 -9.84 -17.05
CA LYS A 55 -7.45 -10.30 -16.21
C LYS A 55 -6.21 -10.44 -17.07
N ALA A 56 -5.10 -9.79 -16.70
CA ALA A 56 -3.85 -9.85 -17.44
C ALA A 56 -2.64 -9.98 -16.54
N ASN A 57 -1.58 -10.59 -17.09
CA ASN A 57 -0.27 -10.60 -16.45
C ASN A 57 0.61 -9.49 -17.04
N LEU A 58 1.05 -8.59 -16.17
CA LEU A 58 1.94 -7.47 -16.52
C LEU A 58 3.36 -7.80 -16.08
N THR A 59 4.32 -7.69 -16.99
CA THR A 59 5.72 -8.02 -16.70
C THR A 59 6.60 -6.78 -16.80
N ILE A 60 7.33 -6.49 -15.72
CA ILE A 60 8.36 -5.45 -15.67
C ILE A 60 9.72 -6.13 -15.79
N ASN A 61 10.50 -5.72 -16.79
CA ASN A 61 11.84 -6.25 -17.01
C ASN A 61 12.77 -5.85 -15.86
N LYS A 62 13.63 -6.77 -15.42
CA LYS A 62 14.58 -6.56 -14.32
C LYS A 62 15.51 -5.36 -14.53
N ASN A 63 15.98 -5.12 -15.76
CA ASN A 63 16.91 -4.02 -16.04
C ASN A 63 16.21 -2.66 -15.89
N LEU A 64 14.94 -2.59 -16.31
CA LEU A 64 14.14 -1.38 -16.15
C LEU A 64 13.85 -1.14 -14.67
N PHE A 65 13.45 -2.18 -13.93
CA PHE A 65 13.17 -2.07 -12.51
C PHE A 65 14.40 -1.65 -11.70
N ASN A 66 15.55 -2.30 -11.93
CA ASN A 66 16.81 -1.98 -11.25
C ASN A 66 17.27 -0.55 -11.54
N LYS A 67 17.05 -0.06 -12.78
CA LYS A 67 17.38 1.32 -13.13
C LYS A 67 16.43 2.33 -12.47
N THR A 68 15.14 2.01 -12.40
CA THR A 68 14.15 2.90 -11.78
C THR A 68 14.36 2.96 -10.27
N TYR A 69 14.32 1.81 -9.59
CA TYR A 69 14.31 1.77 -8.11
C TYR A 69 15.69 1.57 -7.48
N ASN A 70 16.76 1.62 -8.27
CA ASN A 70 18.14 1.40 -7.83
C ASN A 70 18.33 0.09 -7.02
N ASP A 71 17.55 -0.94 -7.39
CA ASP A 71 17.50 -2.26 -6.75
C ASP A 71 18.30 -3.28 -7.57
N SER A 72 18.52 -4.48 -7.04
CA SER A 72 19.28 -5.56 -7.69
C SER A 72 18.48 -6.85 -7.80
N ILE A 73 17.33 -6.81 -8.47
CA ILE A 73 16.53 -8.01 -8.73
C ILE A 73 17.18 -8.88 -9.81
N THR A 74 17.09 -10.20 -9.62
CA THR A 74 17.71 -11.22 -10.47
C THR A 74 16.80 -11.72 -11.61
N SER A 75 15.48 -11.58 -11.46
CA SER A 75 14.46 -12.05 -12.40
C SER A 75 13.41 -10.96 -12.68
N ASP A 76 12.76 -11.05 -13.84
CA ASP A 76 11.63 -10.16 -14.19
C ASP A 76 10.48 -10.31 -13.18
N ILE A 77 9.72 -9.23 -12.99
CA ILE A 77 8.60 -9.21 -12.04
C ILE A 77 7.30 -9.31 -12.83
N THR A 78 6.52 -10.36 -12.57
CA THR A 78 5.20 -10.55 -13.15
C THR A 78 4.12 -10.29 -12.10
N PHE A 79 3.17 -9.43 -12.45
CA PHE A 79 2.01 -9.09 -11.64
C PHE A 79 0.76 -9.73 -12.22
N SER A 80 -0.01 -10.42 -11.39
CA SER A 80 -1.39 -10.76 -11.72
C SER A 80 -2.23 -9.50 -11.55
N SER A 81 -2.89 -9.07 -12.63
CA SER A 81 -3.59 -7.79 -12.67
C SER A 81 -5.00 -7.91 -13.23
N VAL A 82 -5.88 -7.01 -12.77
CA VAL A 82 -7.21 -6.83 -13.34
C VAL A 82 -7.28 -5.44 -13.94
N LEU A 83 -7.51 -5.40 -15.25
CA LEU A 83 -7.71 -4.21 -16.06
C LEU A 83 -9.21 -3.91 -16.10
N THR A 84 -9.57 -2.68 -15.77
CA THR A 84 -10.92 -2.14 -15.95
C THR A 84 -10.82 -0.99 -16.93
N PHE A 85 -11.43 -1.14 -18.10
CA PHE A 85 -11.40 -0.12 -19.14
C PHE A 85 -12.55 0.86 -18.96
N GLU A 86 -12.28 2.15 -19.09
CA GLU A 86 -13.30 3.19 -19.06
C GLU A 86 -13.86 3.41 -20.47
N LYS A 87 -15.18 3.48 -20.62
CA LYS A 87 -15.83 3.65 -21.93
C LYS A 87 -15.31 4.94 -22.58
N ASN A 88 -14.86 4.84 -23.83
CA ASN A 88 -14.31 5.95 -24.63
C ASN A 88 -12.99 6.60 -24.16
N SER A 89 -12.24 5.97 -23.25
CA SER A 89 -10.91 6.46 -22.86
C SER A 89 -9.81 5.55 -23.37
N ASN A 90 -8.66 6.15 -23.69
CA ASN A 90 -7.43 5.42 -24.03
C ASN A 90 -6.62 5.08 -22.75
N GLU A 91 -7.32 5.11 -21.60
CA GLU A 91 -6.83 4.89 -20.25
C GLU A 91 -7.55 3.68 -19.65
N ALA A 92 -6.80 2.82 -18.95
CA ALA A 92 -7.36 1.71 -18.19
C ALA A 92 -6.90 1.77 -16.73
N LYS A 93 -7.84 1.58 -15.80
CA LYS A 93 -7.49 1.41 -14.38
C LYS A 93 -7.04 -0.03 -14.17
N VAL A 94 -5.96 -0.20 -13.43
CA VAL A 94 -5.35 -1.51 -13.17
C VAL A 94 -5.15 -1.70 -11.70
N VAL A 95 -5.60 -2.86 -11.23
CA VAL A 95 -5.29 -3.36 -9.90
C VAL A 95 -4.24 -4.44 -10.06
N LEU A 96 -3.05 -4.21 -9.50
CA LEU A 96 -1.93 -5.16 -9.50
C LEU A 96 -1.87 -5.86 -8.14
N LEU A 97 -1.83 -7.19 -8.13
CA LEU A 97 -1.64 -7.97 -6.92
C LEU A 97 -0.14 -8.13 -6.62
N VAL A 98 0.27 -7.77 -5.40
CA VAL A 98 1.66 -7.86 -4.92
C VAL A 98 1.81 -8.99 -3.92
N ASN A 99 2.79 -9.85 -4.16
CA ASN A 99 3.11 -10.98 -3.28
C ASN A 99 4.26 -10.63 -2.31
N LYS A 100 4.32 -11.35 -1.18
CA LYS A 100 5.38 -11.16 -0.15
C LYS A 100 6.81 -11.43 -0.63
N ASN A 101 6.97 -12.14 -1.74
CA ASN A 101 8.26 -12.47 -2.34
C ASN A 101 8.79 -11.37 -3.28
N MET A 102 7.99 -10.34 -3.55
CA MET A 102 8.40 -9.21 -4.40
C MET A 102 9.24 -8.18 -3.64
N PRO A 103 10.00 -7.32 -4.33
CA PRO A 103 10.79 -6.24 -3.73
C PRO A 103 10.03 -5.40 -2.70
N LYS A 104 10.75 -4.96 -1.66
CA LYS A 104 10.17 -4.19 -0.53
C LYS A 104 9.52 -2.88 -0.98
N VAL A 105 10.03 -2.27 -2.05
CA VAL A 105 9.47 -1.03 -2.61
C VAL A 105 8.04 -1.28 -3.10
N LEU A 106 7.80 -2.34 -3.87
CA LEU A 106 6.46 -2.70 -4.36
C LEU A 106 5.49 -3.05 -3.23
N GLN A 107 5.97 -3.76 -2.21
CA GLN A 107 5.14 -4.03 -1.02
C GLN A 107 4.76 -2.74 -0.29
N SER A 108 5.63 -1.74 -0.29
CA SER A 108 5.37 -0.44 0.33
C SER A 108 4.36 0.37 -0.47
N ILE A 109 4.46 0.35 -1.80
CA ILE A 109 3.49 0.97 -2.71
C ILE A 109 2.10 0.34 -2.54
N ALA A 110 2.01 -0.99 -2.42
CA ALA A 110 0.74 -1.71 -2.20
C ALA A 110 0.03 -1.29 -0.90
N LYS A 111 0.78 -1.14 0.19
CA LYS A 111 0.25 -0.66 1.48
C LYS A 111 -0.26 0.78 1.45
N ALA A 112 0.24 1.58 0.51
CA ALA A 112 -0.15 2.97 0.35
C ALA A 112 -1.38 3.15 -0.53
N SER A 113 -1.45 2.44 -1.67
CA SER A 113 -2.44 2.68 -2.73
C SER A 113 -3.73 1.83 -2.59
N GLY A 114 -3.70 0.67 -1.92
CA GLY A 114 -4.86 -0.24 -1.90
C GLY A 114 -5.14 -0.97 -0.58
N LYS A 115 -5.79 -2.14 -0.68
CA LYS A 115 -6.08 -3.07 0.44
C LYS A 115 -4.85 -3.92 0.77
N ASP A 116 -3.86 -3.31 1.43
CA ASP A 116 -2.61 -3.91 1.94
C ASP A 116 -1.66 -4.61 0.92
N ASN A 117 -2.19 -5.29 -0.11
CA ASN A 117 -1.45 -6.09 -1.10
C ASN A 117 -1.74 -5.68 -2.56
N ASP A 118 -2.55 -4.65 -2.76
CA ASP A 118 -3.00 -4.24 -4.09
C ASP A 118 -2.43 -2.86 -4.43
N ILE A 119 -1.91 -2.69 -5.65
CA ILE A 119 -1.48 -1.39 -6.18
C ILE A 119 -2.49 -0.94 -7.23
N ASN A 120 -3.01 0.27 -7.08
CA ASN A 120 -3.80 0.91 -8.13
C ASN A 120 -2.86 1.69 -9.07
N ALA A 121 -3.09 1.54 -10.36
CA ALA A 121 -2.36 2.24 -11.39
C ALA A 121 -3.25 2.57 -12.59
N THR A 122 -2.84 3.54 -13.39
CA THR A 122 -3.48 3.88 -14.67
C THR A 122 -2.55 3.52 -15.81
N LEU A 123 -3.06 2.76 -16.78
CA LEU A 123 -2.37 2.46 -18.04
C LEU A 123 -2.78 3.44 -19.13
N TYR A 124 -1.78 3.90 -19.87
CA TYR A 124 -1.93 4.71 -21.08
C TYR A 124 -1.41 3.92 -22.28
N PHE A 125 -2.27 3.68 -23.26
CA PHE A 125 -1.92 2.99 -24.50
C PHE A 125 -1.55 4.00 -25.58
N LYS A 126 -0.26 4.15 -25.95
CA LYS A 126 0.15 5.09 -27.01
C LYS A 126 1.12 4.43 -27.99
N ASN A 127 0.71 4.31 -29.25
CA ASN A 127 1.54 3.86 -30.38
C ASN A 127 2.39 2.62 -30.05
N ASP A 128 1.71 1.51 -29.69
CA ASP A 128 2.32 0.20 -29.39
C ASP A 128 3.17 0.14 -28.10
N LYS A 129 3.25 1.24 -27.35
CA LYS A 129 3.88 1.29 -26.02
C LYS A 129 2.82 1.46 -24.93
N VAL A 130 2.91 0.64 -23.90
CA VAL A 130 2.06 0.71 -22.72
C VAL A 130 2.83 1.40 -21.60
N LYS A 131 2.30 2.52 -21.13
CA LYS A 131 2.86 3.26 -19.99
C LYS A 131 1.97 3.04 -18.78
N ILE A 132 2.56 2.67 -17.65
CA ILE A 132 1.89 2.59 -16.36
C ILE A 132 2.28 3.77 -15.49
N ILE A 133 1.28 4.41 -14.90
CA ILE A 133 1.47 5.44 -13.87
C ILE A 133 0.88 4.90 -12.58
N PHE A 134 1.71 4.73 -11.57
CA PHE A 134 1.28 4.35 -10.24
C PHE A 134 0.60 5.53 -9.53
N GLU A 135 -0.39 5.23 -8.70
CA GLU A 135 -1.00 6.23 -7.84
C GLU A 135 0.04 6.85 -6.89
N LYS A 136 -0.15 8.14 -6.56
CA LYS A 136 0.74 8.86 -5.65
C LYS A 136 0.76 8.20 -4.26
N VAL A 137 1.92 7.68 -3.89
CA VAL A 137 2.22 7.18 -2.56
C VAL A 137 2.66 8.35 -1.67
N SER A 138 1.91 8.60 -0.59
CA SER A 138 2.27 9.63 0.39
C SER A 138 1.87 9.22 1.81
N PHE A 139 2.64 9.71 2.78
CA PHE A 139 2.38 9.56 4.22
C PHE A 139 2.25 8.11 4.71
N LEU A 140 3.03 7.19 4.11
CA LEU A 140 2.95 5.77 4.43
C LEU A 140 3.43 5.49 5.86
N LYS A 141 4.54 6.11 6.29
CA LYS A 141 5.06 5.91 7.65
C LYS A 141 4.11 6.51 8.68
N LEU A 142 3.57 7.69 8.42
CA LEU A 142 2.60 8.34 9.29
C LEU A 142 1.34 7.49 9.45
N LYS A 143 0.81 6.94 8.36
CA LYS A 143 -0.33 5.99 8.37
C LYS A 143 -0.01 4.77 9.24
N ASN A 144 1.17 4.18 9.09
CA ASN A 144 1.58 3.01 9.86
C ASN A 144 1.70 3.29 11.37
N VAL A 145 2.35 4.39 11.75
CA VAL A 145 2.50 4.79 13.16
C VAL A 145 1.13 5.09 13.78
N THR A 146 0.27 5.79 13.06
CA THR A 146 -1.09 6.12 13.53
C THR A 146 -1.93 4.87 13.71
N ASN A 147 -1.91 3.94 12.75
CA ASN A 147 -2.64 2.68 12.85
C ASN A 147 -2.13 1.82 14.02
N ALA A 148 -0.81 1.74 14.21
CA ALA A 148 -0.23 1.05 15.36
C ALA A 148 -0.70 1.67 16.68
N ALA A 149 -0.66 3.00 16.79
CA ALA A 149 -1.13 3.72 17.98
C ALA A 149 -2.61 3.43 18.28
N LEU A 150 -3.48 3.47 17.26
CA LEU A 150 -4.91 3.14 17.39
C LEU A 150 -5.12 1.68 17.81
N GLN A 151 -4.36 0.74 17.24
CA GLN A 151 -4.43 -0.67 17.61
C GLN A 151 -4.05 -0.89 19.08
N TYR A 152 -2.96 -0.27 19.55
CA TYR A 152 -2.56 -0.34 20.95
C TYR A 152 -3.58 0.30 21.89
N ALA A 153 -4.18 1.42 21.49
CA ALA A 153 -5.28 2.03 22.24
C ALA A 153 -6.47 1.07 22.35
N GLY A 154 -6.85 0.40 21.26
CA GLY A 154 -7.90 -0.61 21.26
C GLY A 154 -7.62 -1.79 22.18
N ILE A 155 -6.38 -2.32 22.16
CA ILE A 155 -5.94 -3.38 23.08
C ILE A 155 -6.05 -2.91 24.54
N ALA A 156 -5.57 -1.71 24.86
CA ALA A 156 -5.63 -1.15 26.21
C ALA A 156 -7.08 -1.00 26.70
N VAL A 157 -7.98 -0.52 25.85
CA VAL A 157 -9.42 -0.40 26.18
C VAL A 157 -10.05 -1.77 26.44
N ASN A 158 -9.76 -2.77 25.61
CA ASN A 158 -10.27 -4.13 25.83
C ASN A 158 -9.80 -4.72 27.17
N ILE A 159 -8.54 -4.51 27.53
CA ILE A 159 -7.99 -4.94 28.83
C ILE A 159 -8.69 -4.20 29.97
N ALA A 160 -8.87 -2.88 29.86
CA ALA A 160 -9.52 -2.07 30.88
C ALA A 160 -10.98 -2.50 31.09
N LEU A 161 -11.75 -2.71 30.01
CA LEU A 161 -13.12 -3.20 30.08
C LEU A 161 -13.20 -4.59 30.71
N GLY A 162 -12.28 -5.49 30.36
CA GLY A 162 -12.18 -6.81 30.97
C GLY A 162 -11.94 -6.74 32.48
N LEU A 163 -11.00 -5.88 32.92
CA LEU A 163 -10.69 -5.68 34.34
C LEU A 163 -11.86 -5.08 35.12
N ILE A 164 -12.55 -4.09 34.54
CA ILE A 164 -13.76 -3.49 35.13
C ILE A 164 -14.85 -4.55 35.29
N GLY A 165 -15.03 -5.42 34.29
CA GLY A 165 -15.99 -6.53 34.36
C GLY A 165 -15.70 -7.49 35.51
N ILE A 166 -14.43 -7.85 35.74
CA ILE A 166 -14.02 -8.71 36.86
C ILE A 166 -14.33 -8.02 38.20
N MET A 167 -14.05 -6.73 38.33
CA MET A 167 -14.34 -5.98 39.55
C MET A 167 -15.84 -5.82 39.80
N ALA A 168 -16.63 -5.59 38.74
CA ALA A 168 -18.08 -5.52 38.82
C ALA A 168 -18.69 -6.87 39.26
N LEU A 169 -18.17 -7.98 38.73
CA LEU A 169 -18.56 -9.32 39.17
C LEU A 169 -18.25 -9.53 40.66
N TRP A 170 -17.06 -9.13 41.10
CA TRP A 170 -16.64 -9.25 42.50
C TRP A 170 -17.55 -8.45 43.44
N ILE A 171 -17.89 -7.19 43.08
CA ILE A 171 -18.85 -6.37 43.83
C ILE A 171 -20.23 -7.03 43.88
N GLY A 172 -20.67 -7.65 42.77
CA GLY A 172 -21.93 -8.38 42.71
C GLY A 172 -21.97 -9.56 43.70
N ILE A 173 -20.92 -10.36 43.75
CA ILE A 173 -20.81 -11.52 44.65
C ILE A 173 -20.80 -11.07 46.12
N MET A 174 -20.01 -10.04 46.46
CA MET A 174 -19.93 -9.51 47.82
C MET A 174 -21.24 -8.92 48.34
N LYS A 175 -22.18 -8.54 47.47
CA LYS A 175 -23.50 -8.06 47.88
C LYS A 175 -24.49 -9.18 48.23
N VAL A 176 -24.22 -10.40 47.77
CA VAL A 176 -25.10 -11.56 47.94
C VAL A 176 -24.66 -12.43 49.13
N ALA A 177 -23.35 -12.50 49.40
CA ALA A 177 -22.78 -13.12 50.60
C ALA A 177 -22.90 -12.19 51.81
#